data_AF-A0A7X9B3Q1-F1
#
_entry.id   AF-A0A7X9B3Q1-F1
#
_cell.length_a   1.000
_cell.length_b   1.000
_cell.length_c   1.000
_cell.angle_alpha   90.00
_cell.angle_beta   90.00
_cell.angle_gamma   90.00
#
_symmetry.space_group_name_H-M   'P 1'
#
loop_
_entity.id
_entity.type
_entity.pdbx_description
1 polymer ?
#
loop_
_entity_poly.entity_id
_entity_poly.type
_entity_poly.pdbx_seq_one_letter_code
_entity_poly.pdbx_strand_id
1 'polypeptide(L)'
;MATNKIICTANQVDYAAIRKAMCAGARTAAEVVKLAGVCNQCQGCQENLPWILASVCGCKNVSLQAVIDAVKNGADTVDKVAEKTGAGIDCGRCKALVANIIELGR
;
A
#
# COMPACT_ATOMS: atom_id res chain seq x y z
N MET A 1 4.74 12.65 16.14
CA MET A 1 4.53 11.22 15.83
C MET A 1 3.16 11.13 15.16
N ALA A 2 3.06 10.62 13.94
CA ALA A 2 1.75 10.49 13.28
C ALA A 2 0.93 9.44 14.03
N THR A 3 -0.14 9.86 14.69
CA THR A 3 -1.05 8.97 15.42
C THR A 3 -1.60 7.93 14.45
N ASN A 4 -1.38 6.64 14.75
CA ASN A 4 -1.93 5.55 13.94
C ASN A 4 -3.45 5.59 14.01
N LYS A 5 -4.08 6.11 12.94
CA LYS A 5 -5.54 6.19 12.81
C LYS A 5 -6.12 4.78 12.76
N ILE A 6 -7.09 4.49 13.63
CA ILE A 6 -7.90 3.28 13.54
C ILE A 6 -8.74 3.35 12.28
N ILE A 7 -8.61 2.34 11.42
CA ILE A 7 -9.35 2.23 10.16
C ILE A 7 -10.53 1.28 10.34
N CYS A 8 -10.28 0.09 10.88
CA CYS A 8 -11.35 -0.84 11.20
C CYS A 8 -11.76 -0.65 12.66
N THR A 9 -12.91 -0.03 12.89
CA THR A 9 -13.44 0.17 14.25
C THR A 9 -13.99 -1.12 14.85
N ALA A 10 -14.46 -2.06 14.02
CA ALA A 10 -14.97 -3.35 14.49
C ALA A 10 -13.87 -4.23 15.11
N ASN A 11 -12.72 -4.33 14.43
CA ASN A 11 -11.62 -5.20 14.84
C ASN A 11 -10.42 -4.42 15.41
N GLN A 12 -10.57 -3.11 15.64
CA GLN A 12 -9.54 -2.21 16.17
C GLN A 12 -8.21 -2.27 15.38
N VAL A 13 -8.32 -2.31 14.04
CA VAL A 13 -7.14 -2.38 13.16
C VAL A 13 -6.78 -0.98 12.66
N ASP A 14 -5.52 -0.60 12.84
CA ASP A 14 -4.99 0.69 12.43
C ASP A 14 -4.38 0.68 11.01
N TYR A 15 -4.15 1.88 10.47
CA TYR A 15 -3.56 2.09 9.15
C TYR A 15 -2.21 1.36 8.96
N ALA A 16 -1.35 1.33 9.98
CA ALA A 16 -0.04 0.69 9.87
C ALA A 16 -0.16 -0.83 9.81
N ALA A 17 -1.13 -1.44 10.49
CA ALA A 17 -1.41 -2.87 10.34
C ALA A 17 -1.83 -3.24 8.91
N ILE A 18 -2.69 -2.42 8.29
CA ILE A 18 -3.06 -2.59 6.87
C ILE A 18 -1.82 -2.44 5.96
N ARG A 19 -0.99 -1.41 6.19
CA ARG A 19 0.24 -1.22 5.41
C ARG A 19 1.26 -2.34 5.59
N LYS A 20 1.37 -2.92 6.78
CA LYS A 20 2.19 -4.12 7.02
C LYS A 20 1.66 -5.32 6.23
N ALA A 21 0.34 -5.55 6.22
CA ALA A 21 -0.26 -6.59 5.40
C ALA A 21 0.01 -6.37 3.90
N MET A 22 -0.02 -5.12 3.43
CA MET A 22 0.37 -4.80 2.05
C MET A 22 1.86 -5.10 1.81
N CYS A 23 2.77 -4.74 2.71
CA CYS A 23 4.17 -5.13 2.57
C CYS A 23 4.38 -6.65 2.59
N ALA A 24 3.48 -7.42 3.20
CA ALA A 24 3.46 -8.88 3.17
C ALA A 24 2.78 -9.47 1.91
N GLY A 25 2.37 -8.64 0.96
CA GLY A 25 1.81 -9.07 -0.33
C GLY A 25 0.31 -8.88 -0.51
N ALA A 26 -0.43 -8.34 0.48
CA ALA A 26 -1.85 -8.05 0.31
C ALA A 26 -2.10 -6.95 -0.73
N ARG A 27 -2.90 -7.22 -1.76
CA ARG A 27 -3.30 -6.23 -2.79
C ARG A 27 -4.80 -6.09 -2.95
N THR A 28 -5.57 -7.02 -2.41
CA THR A 28 -7.04 -6.99 -2.43
C THR A 28 -7.61 -6.81 -1.02
N ALA A 29 -8.86 -6.33 -0.94
CA ALA A 29 -9.56 -6.24 0.34
C ALA A 29 -9.62 -7.61 1.06
N ALA A 30 -9.83 -8.70 0.32
CA ALA A 30 -9.84 -10.06 0.86
C ALA A 30 -8.48 -10.48 1.47
N GLU A 31 -7.36 -10.16 0.81
CA GLU A 31 -6.03 -10.45 1.36
C GLU A 31 -5.73 -9.59 2.59
N VAL A 32 -6.17 -8.33 2.61
CA VAL A 32 -6.02 -7.48 3.81
C VAL A 32 -6.90 -7.98 4.96
N VAL A 33 -8.11 -8.49 4.70
CA VAL A 33 -8.92 -9.16 5.72
C VAL A 33 -8.15 -10.34 6.32
N LYS A 34 -7.52 -11.16 5.48
CA LYS A 34 -6.75 -12.33 5.91
C LYS A 34 -5.48 -11.98 6.69
N LEU A 35 -4.76 -10.94 6.28
CA LEU A 35 -3.43 -10.61 6.82
C LEU A 35 -3.48 -9.54 7.94
N ALA A 36 -4.33 -8.53 7.82
CA ALA A 36 -4.48 -7.45 8.80
C ALA A 36 -5.67 -7.67 9.75
N GLY A 37 -6.57 -8.61 9.45
CA GLY A 37 -7.74 -8.87 10.30
C GLY A 37 -8.82 -7.78 10.24
N VAL A 38 -8.87 -6.98 9.18
CA VAL A 38 -9.96 -5.98 9.02
C VAL A 38 -11.29 -6.67 8.74
N CYS A 39 -12.41 -6.09 9.17
CA CYS A 39 -13.73 -6.67 8.89
C CYS A 39 -14.22 -6.40 7.45
N ASN A 40 -13.63 -5.44 6.74
CA ASN A 40 -14.08 -4.95 5.42
C ASN A 40 -15.56 -4.47 5.33
N GLN A 41 -16.25 -4.30 6.46
CA GLN A 41 -17.69 -3.96 6.48
C GLN A 41 -18.01 -2.67 7.23
N CYS A 42 -17.23 -2.29 8.26
CA CYS A 42 -17.49 -1.07 9.00
C CYS A 42 -17.23 0.17 8.12
N GLN A 43 -17.87 1.29 8.48
CA GLN A 43 -17.75 2.56 7.76
C GLN A 43 -16.29 2.96 7.50
N GLY A 44 -15.42 2.84 8.51
CA GLY A 44 -14.00 3.15 8.37
C GLY A 44 -13.27 2.29 7.33
N CYS A 45 -13.59 1.01 7.23
CA CYS A 45 -13.09 0.14 6.16
C CYS A 45 -13.61 0.59 4.79
N GLN A 46 -14.91 0.83 4.66
CA GLN A 46 -15.52 1.21 3.38
C GLN A 46 -14.99 2.54 2.85
N GLU A 47 -14.77 3.52 3.72
CA GLU A 47 -14.23 4.84 3.34
C GLU A 47 -12.71 4.82 3.10
N ASN A 48 -11.95 4.05 3.89
CA ASN A 48 -10.50 4.15 3.88
C ASN A 48 -9.79 3.02 3.14
N LEU A 49 -10.27 1.79 3.23
CA LEU A 49 -9.56 0.62 2.67
C LEU A 49 -9.32 0.72 1.15
N PRO A 50 -10.28 1.18 0.33
CA PRO A 50 -10.06 1.32 -1.12
C PRO A 50 -8.92 2.29 -1.45
N TRP A 51 -8.86 3.46 -0.78
CA TRP A 51 -7.79 4.42 -1.05
C TRP A 51 -6.44 3.91 -0.54
N ILE A 52 -6.40 3.22 0.61
CA ILE A 52 -5.17 2.67 1.17
C ILE A 52 -4.55 1.66 0.20
N LEU A 53 -5.38 0.79 -0.38
CA LEU A 53 -4.98 -0.19 -1.39
C LEU A 53 -4.53 0.46 -2.70
N ALA A 54 -5.22 1.53 -3.11
CA ALA A 54 -4.89 2.24 -4.34
C ALA A 54 -3.66 3.15 -4.22
N SER A 55 -3.21 3.50 -3.01
CA SER A 55 -2.09 4.42 -2.77
C SER A 55 -0.82 3.68 -2.33
N VAL A 56 0.30 3.95 -2.98
CA VAL A 56 1.62 3.43 -2.60
C VAL A 56 2.44 4.48 -1.85
N CYS A 57 2.62 5.66 -2.44
CA CYS A 57 3.42 6.75 -1.84
C CYS A 57 2.54 7.94 -1.51
N GLY A 58 2.35 8.23 -0.22
CA GLY A 58 1.61 9.42 0.22
C GLY A 58 2.32 10.74 -0.05
N CYS A 59 3.66 10.77 -0.03
CA CYS A 59 4.45 12.01 -0.22
C CYS A 59 4.37 12.56 -1.66
N LYS A 60 4.32 11.66 -2.65
CA LYS A 60 4.27 12.00 -4.08
C LYS A 60 2.95 11.62 -4.73
N ASN A 61 1.96 11.26 -3.92
CA ASN A 61 0.63 10.80 -4.33
C ASN A 61 0.66 9.73 -5.45
N VAL A 62 1.56 8.75 -5.29
CA VAL A 62 1.75 7.68 -6.28
C VAL A 62 0.78 6.55 -5.99
N SER A 63 0.01 6.17 -7.00
CA SER A 63 -0.93 5.05 -6.94
C SER A 63 -0.25 3.71 -7.17
N LEU A 64 -0.92 2.63 -6.74
CA LEU A 64 -0.52 1.26 -7.05
C LEU A 64 -0.43 1.04 -8.55
N GLN A 65 -1.43 1.50 -9.30
CA GLN A 65 -1.47 1.38 -10.75
C GLN A 65 -0.24 2.03 -11.42
N ALA A 66 0.16 3.22 -10.99
CA ALA A 66 1.36 3.88 -11.52
C ALA A 66 2.65 3.06 -11.30
N VAL A 67 2.75 2.37 -10.15
CA VAL A 67 3.89 1.47 -9.88
C VAL A 67 3.80 0.22 -10.75
N ILE A 68 2.62 -0.39 -10.88
CA ILE A 68 2.41 -1.57 -11.74
C ILE A 68 2.77 -1.23 -13.20
N ASP A 69 2.32 -0.08 -13.70
CA ASP A 69 2.66 0.37 -15.04
C ASP A 69 4.15 0.61 -15.20
N ALA A 70 4.84 1.18 -14.20
CA ALA A 70 6.30 1.30 -14.23
C ALA A 70 6.98 -0.07 -14.31
N VAL A 71 6.55 -1.04 -13.49
CA VAL A 71 7.08 -2.42 -13.51
C VAL A 71 6.84 -3.09 -14.85
N LYS A 72 5.63 -2.99 -15.41
CA LYS A 72 5.29 -3.51 -16.76
C LYS A 72 6.11 -2.88 -17.87
N ASN A 73 6.51 -1.61 -17.71
CA ASN A 73 7.41 -0.91 -18.62
C ASN A 73 8.90 -1.21 -18.38
N GLY A 74 9.23 -2.23 -17.56
CA GLY A 74 10.60 -2.69 -17.33
C GLY A 74 11.31 -2.04 -16.13
N ALA A 75 10.57 -1.42 -15.21
CA ALA A 75 11.16 -0.98 -13.94
C ALA A 75 11.27 -2.16 -12.95
N ASP A 76 12.37 -2.91 -13.04
CA ASP A 76 12.67 -4.08 -12.20
C ASP A 76 13.37 -3.76 -10.87
N THR A 77 13.59 -2.49 -10.53
CA THR A 77 14.22 -2.09 -9.26
C THR A 77 13.47 -0.92 -8.63
N VAL A 78 13.60 -0.78 -7.31
CA VAL A 78 13.00 0.34 -6.56
C VAL A 78 13.46 1.68 -7.11
N ASP A 79 14.75 1.80 -7.47
CA ASP A 79 15.30 3.02 -8.07
C ASP A 79 14.67 3.33 -9.44
N LYS A 80 14.56 2.35 -10.33
CA LYS A 80 13.87 2.54 -11.63
C LYS A 80 12.40 2.97 -11.45
N VAL A 81 11.69 2.36 -10.49
CA VAL A 81 10.31 2.77 -10.17
C VAL A 81 10.28 4.20 -9.61
N ALA A 82 11.24 4.55 -8.75
CA ALA A 82 11.37 5.88 -8.18
C ALA A 82 11.64 6.95 -9.26
N GLU A 83 12.48 6.66 -10.25
CA GLU A 83 12.73 7.55 -11.38
C GLU A 83 11.48 7.77 -12.25
N LYS A 84 10.66 6.74 -12.44
CA LYS A 84 9.45 6.82 -13.28
C LYS A 84 8.25 7.44 -12.56
N THR A 85 8.10 7.18 -11.25
CA THR A 85 6.88 7.51 -10.49
C THR A 85 7.10 8.51 -9.36
N GLY A 86 8.34 8.71 -8.93
CA GLY A 86 8.67 9.46 -7.72
C GLY A 86 8.45 8.68 -6.42
N ALA A 87 7.98 7.43 -6.44
CA ALA A 87 7.79 6.65 -5.22
C ALA A 87 9.15 6.31 -4.57
N GLY A 88 9.33 6.67 -3.30
CA GLY A 88 10.51 6.30 -2.52
C GLY A 88 11.63 7.35 -2.48
N ILE A 89 11.51 8.48 -3.20
CA ILE A 89 12.55 9.54 -3.22
C ILE A 89 12.53 10.46 -1.99
N ASP A 90 11.38 10.55 -1.32
CA ASP A 90 11.12 11.55 -0.27
C ASP A 90 11.36 10.94 1.12
N CYS A 91 10.32 10.50 1.83
CA CYS A 91 10.47 9.86 3.14
C CYS A 91 10.90 8.38 3.13
N GLY A 92 11.03 7.75 1.94
CA GLY A 92 11.50 6.37 1.77
C GLY A 92 10.59 5.24 2.29
N ARG A 93 9.53 5.52 3.07
CA ARG A 93 8.70 4.49 3.73
C ARG A 93 7.97 3.53 2.78
N CYS A 94 7.68 3.97 1.55
CA CYS A 94 7.02 3.12 0.55
C CYS A 94 7.98 2.19 -0.20
N LYS A 95 9.32 2.30 -0.01
CA LYS A 95 10.30 1.47 -0.74
C LYS A 95 10.08 -0.03 -0.55
N ALA A 96 9.77 -0.47 0.67
CA ALA A 96 9.45 -1.87 0.96
C ALA A 96 8.19 -2.34 0.22
N LEU A 97 7.16 -1.48 0.14
CA LEU A 97 5.94 -1.80 -0.61
C LEU A 97 6.22 -1.88 -2.11
N VAL A 98 7.03 -0.96 -2.65
CA VAL A 98 7.46 -0.97 -4.06
C VAL A 98 8.27 -2.22 -4.38
N ALA A 99 9.26 -2.57 -3.56
CA ALA A 99 10.04 -3.78 -3.71
C ALA A 99 9.15 -5.03 -3.78
N ASN A 100 8.17 -5.12 -2.88
CA ASN A 100 7.23 -6.24 -2.87
C ASN A 100 6.33 -6.28 -4.12
N ILE A 101 5.94 -5.14 -4.69
CA ILE A 101 5.21 -5.08 -5.98
C ILE A 101 6.09 -5.61 -7.12
N ILE A 102 7.36 -5.21 -7.16
CA ILE A 102 8.33 -5.68 -8.15
C ILE A 102 8.52 -7.21 -8.03
N GLU A 103 8.73 -7.70 -6.80
CA GLU A 103 8.94 -9.14 -6.54
C GLU A 103 7.72 -10.00 -6.93
N LEU A 104 6.51 -9.50 -6.69
CA LEU A 104 5.28 -10.20 -7.06
C LEU A 104 4.92 -10.05 -8.54
N GLY A 105 5.51 -9.07 -9.24
CA GLY A 105 5.25 -8.79 -10.65
C GLY A 105 3.80 -8.38 -10.96
N ARG A 106 3.04 -7.88 -9.97
CA ARG A 106 1.61 -7.58 -10.10
C ARG A 106 1.14 -6.38 -9.31
#